data_AF-A0A3D5FD11-F1
#
_entry.id   AF-A0A3D5FD11-F1
#
_cell.length_a   1.000
_cell.length_b   1.000
_cell.length_c   1.000
_cell.angle_alpha   90.00
_cell.angle_beta   90.00
_cell.angle_gamma   90.00
#
_symmetry.space_group_name_H-M   'P 1'
#
loop_
_entity.id
_entity.type
_entity.pdbx_description
1 polymer ?
#
loop_
_entity_poly.entity_id
_entity_poly.type
_entity_poly.pdbx_seq_one_letter_code
_entity_poly.pdbx_strand_id
1 'polypeptide(L)'
;FIAEPVQGAGGVLVPQDDYFPRIREICDKYEVLLVSDEVITGFGRTGRMFGLEHWGVQPDLIQFAKAITSGYFPLGGIGISDEIASVMNESGSPWMHAYTYSSHPVGCAVALAMLDIIEQEDFVGQAKEKGKRLLVKLKEALADHPNVGDVRGLGLMCGVEFVKDKPSKTMFEASEAIGPKIHAATVERGMFSRVRGDAYCIAPPIVTDEDTLDRIPQILAEAVNSVLG
;
A
#
# COMPACT_ATOMS: atom_id res chain seq x y z
N PHE A 1 -6.41 -5.83 -17.93
CA PHE A 1 -5.29 -6.09 -17.00
C PHE A 1 -5.60 -5.39 -15.69
N ILE A 2 -5.36 -6.03 -14.54
CA ILE A 2 -5.57 -5.41 -13.22
C ILE A 2 -4.30 -5.53 -12.39
N ALA A 3 -3.91 -4.45 -11.72
CA ALA A 3 -2.77 -4.45 -10.80
C ALA A 3 -2.91 -3.39 -9.70
N GLU A 4 -2.34 -3.69 -8.53
CA GLU A 4 -2.07 -2.70 -7.49
C GLU A 4 -0.85 -1.86 -7.91
N PRO A 5 -0.86 -0.52 -7.75
CA PRO A 5 0.31 0.32 -8.02
C PRO A 5 1.52 -0.04 -7.16
N VAL A 6 1.26 -0.42 -5.91
CA VAL A 6 2.23 -1.04 -5.00
C VAL A 6 1.52 -2.23 -4.38
N GLN A 7 2.03 -3.45 -4.58
CA GLN A 7 1.36 -4.63 -4.04
C GLN A 7 1.46 -4.65 -2.52
N GLY A 8 0.36 -4.36 -1.83
CA GLY A 8 0.39 -4.21 -0.37
C GLY A 8 0.45 -5.56 0.32
N ALA A 9 -0.58 -6.40 0.13
CA ALA A 9 -0.67 -7.71 0.76
C ALA A 9 0.36 -8.73 0.24
N GLY A 10 0.97 -8.44 -0.92
CA GLY A 10 2.08 -9.20 -1.50
C GLY A 10 3.42 -9.04 -0.75
N GLY A 11 3.52 -8.06 0.16
CA GLY A 11 4.76 -7.77 0.90
C GLY A 11 5.36 -6.40 0.58
N VAL A 12 4.51 -5.40 0.28
CA VAL A 12 4.92 -4.03 -0.09
C VAL A 12 5.91 -4.04 -1.26
N LEU A 13 5.47 -4.57 -2.40
CA LEU A 13 6.31 -4.67 -3.60
C LEU A 13 6.10 -3.41 -4.44
N VAL A 14 7.11 -2.55 -4.45
CA VAL A 14 7.17 -1.34 -5.29
C VAL A 14 7.75 -1.76 -6.65
N PRO A 15 7.06 -1.51 -7.77
CA PRO A 15 7.58 -1.88 -9.08
C PRO A 15 8.73 -0.95 -9.50
N GLN A 16 9.45 -1.35 -10.55
CA GLN A 16 10.41 -0.48 -11.22
C GLN A 16 9.69 0.64 -11.97
N ASP A 17 10.36 1.78 -12.17
CA ASP A 17 9.74 2.99 -12.73
C ASP A 17 9.24 2.84 -14.18
N ASP A 18 9.80 1.88 -14.93
CA ASP A 18 9.41 1.58 -16.30
C ASP A 18 8.24 0.58 -16.40
N TYR A 19 7.86 -0.08 -15.29
CA TYR A 19 6.85 -1.14 -15.29
C TYR A 19 5.48 -0.65 -15.76
N PHE A 20 4.90 0.34 -15.09
CA PHE A 20 3.55 0.82 -15.42
C PHE A 20 3.45 1.55 -16.76
N PRO A 21 4.42 2.41 -17.16
CA PRO A 21 4.45 2.95 -18.51
C PRO A 21 4.42 1.83 -19.56
N ARG A 22 5.20 0.75 -19.34
CA ARG A 22 5.22 -0.40 -20.24
C ARG A 22 3.90 -1.18 -20.24
N ILE A 23 3.27 -1.36 -19.08
CA ILE A 23 1.95 -2.00 -18.98
C ILE A 23 0.90 -1.18 -19.74
N ARG A 24 0.92 0.15 -19.64
CA ARG A 24 0.00 1.03 -20.37
C ARG A 24 0.16 0.87 -21.87
N GLU A 25 1.39 0.94 -22.39
CA GLU A 25 1.69 0.71 -23.81
C GLU A 25 1.16 -0.65 -24.32
N ILE A 26 1.31 -1.71 -23.52
CA ILE A 26 0.81 -3.05 -23.85
C ILE A 26 -0.71 -3.06 -23.87
N CYS A 27 -1.36 -2.50 -22.85
CA CYS A 27 -2.82 -2.41 -22.77
C CYS A 27 -3.40 -1.66 -23.98
N ASP A 28 -2.78 -0.56 -24.39
CA ASP A 28 -3.21 0.24 -25.54
C ASP A 28 -3.03 -0.54 -26.86
N LYS A 29 -1.86 -1.18 -27.04
CA LYS A 29 -1.55 -1.95 -28.25
C LYS A 29 -2.54 -3.10 -28.49
N TYR A 30 -3.03 -3.72 -27.43
CA TYR A 30 -3.88 -4.90 -27.50
C TYR A 30 -5.35 -4.62 -27.16
N GLU A 31 -5.74 -3.34 -27.04
CA GLU A 31 -7.10 -2.91 -26.72
C GLU A 31 -7.64 -3.59 -25.43
N VAL A 32 -6.78 -3.67 -24.41
CA VAL A 32 -7.09 -4.23 -23.10
C VAL A 32 -7.25 -3.12 -22.09
N LEU A 33 -8.37 -3.07 -21.37
CA LEU A 33 -8.57 -2.09 -20.29
C LEU A 33 -7.58 -2.31 -19.15
N LEU A 34 -6.99 -1.22 -18.65
CA LEU A 34 -6.16 -1.17 -17.44
C LEU A 34 -7.01 -0.79 -16.24
N VAL A 35 -7.08 -1.68 -15.26
CA VAL A 35 -7.70 -1.45 -13.95
C VAL A 35 -6.60 -1.21 -12.92
N SER A 36 -6.62 -0.07 -12.25
CA SER A 36 -5.76 0.20 -11.09
C SER A 36 -6.49 -0.17 -9.80
N ASP A 37 -5.94 -1.14 -9.06
CA ASP A 37 -6.41 -1.48 -7.71
C ASP A 37 -5.76 -0.53 -6.70
N GLU A 38 -6.42 0.59 -6.45
CA GLU A 38 -6.01 1.65 -5.53
C GLU A 38 -6.60 1.47 -4.11
N VAL A 39 -7.05 0.26 -3.77
CA VAL A 39 -7.68 0.00 -2.46
C VAL A 39 -6.73 0.33 -1.31
N ILE A 40 -5.42 0.15 -1.46
CA ILE A 40 -4.40 0.54 -0.45
C ILE A 40 -3.74 1.87 -0.80
N THR A 41 -3.36 2.06 -2.05
CA THR A 41 -2.49 3.13 -2.49
C THR A 41 -3.21 4.46 -2.69
N GLY A 42 -4.53 4.42 -2.90
CA GLY A 42 -5.38 5.59 -3.06
C GLY A 42 -5.50 6.41 -1.77
N PHE A 43 -5.90 7.67 -1.95
CA PHE A 43 -6.09 8.66 -0.89
C PHE A 43 -4.82 8.96 -0.08
N GLY A 44 -3.69 9.10 -0.77
CA GLY A 44 -2.48 9.70 -0.18
C GLY A 44 -1.44 8.74 0.39
N ARG A 45 -1.75 7.45 0.54
CA ARG A 45 -0.89 6.47 1.25
C ARG A 45 0.57 6.46 0.74
N THR A 46 0.76 6.57 -0.56
CA THR A 46 2.08 6.48 -1.20
C THR A 46 2.77 7.84 -1.36
N GLY A 47 2.18 8.93 -0.86
CA GLY A 47 2.66 10.31 -1.10
C GLY A 47 2.16 10.94 -2.41
N ARG A 48 1.18 10.31 -3.06
CA ARG A 48 0.35 10.83 -4.17
C ARG A 48 -1.11 10.53 -3.87
N MET A 49 -2.04 11.27 -4.48
CA MET A 49 -3.47 11.03 -4.24
C MET A 49 -3.83 9.62 -4.69
N PHE A 50 -3.39 9.21 -5.89
CA PHE A 50 -3.44 7.83 -6.36
C PHE A 50 -2.03 7.31 -6.72
N GLY A 51 -1.80 6.02 -6.50
CA GLY A 51 -0.49 5.38 -6.68
C GLY A 51 0.04 5.44 -8.11
N LEU A 52 -0.80 5.26 -9.13
CA LEU A 52 -0.33 5.33 -10.53
C LEU A 52 0.20 6.71 -10.95
N GLU A 53 -0.14 7.78 -10.21
CA GLU A 53 0.40 9.12 -10.48
C GLU A 53 1.93 9.18 -10.36
N HIS A 54 2.55 8.30 -9.57
CA HIS A 54 4.01 8.23 -9.48
C HIS A 54 4.67 7.93 -10.83
N TRP A 55 3.96 7.23 -11.72
CA TRP A 55 4.47 6.84 -13.04
C TRP A 55 3.74 7.53 -14.20
N GLY A 56 2.89 8.52 -13.91
CA GLY A 56 2.17 9.28 -14.94
C GLY A 56 1.23 8.43 -15.80
N VAL A 57 0.72 7.32 -15.26
CA VAL A 57 -0.15 6.40 -15.99
C VAL A 57 -1.61 6.63 -15.62
N GLN A 58 -2.44 6.83 -16.65
CA GLN A 58 -3.89 6.90 -16.48
C GLN A 58 -4.52 5.52 -16.74
N PRO A 59 -5.21 4.94 -15.74
CA PRO A 59 -5.96 3.71 -15.92
C PRO A 59 -7.35 3.99 -16.53
N ASP A 60 -7.97 2.95 -17.07
CA ASP A 60 -9.33 3.00 -17.61
C ASP A 60 -10.38 2.84 -16.49
N LEU A 61 -10.03 2.09 -15.44
CA LEU A 61 -10.83 1.98 -14.22
C LEU A 61 -9.93 2.11 -12.98
N ILE A 62 -10.48 2.69 -11.91
CA ILE A 62 -9.85 2.73 -10.58
C ILE A 62 -10.77 2.04 -9.59
N GLN A 63 -10.25 1.08 -8.83
CA GLN A 63 -10.95 0.48 -7.68
C GLN A 63 -10.39 1.08 -6.40
N PHE A 64 -11.26 1.48 -5.48
CA PHE A 64 -10.84 2.11 -4.24
C PHE A 64 -11.71 1.70 -3.04
N ALA A 65 -11.12 1.71 -1.84
CA ALA A 65 -11.83 1.54 -0.57
C ALA A 65 -10.92 2.04 0.58
N LYS A 66 -10.94 1.38 1.75
CA LYS A 66 -10.07 1.63 2.91
C LYS A 66 -9.97 3.10 3.33
N ALA A 67 -8.97 3.82 2.80
CA ALA A 67 -8.64 5.17 3.20
C ALA A 67 -9.73 6.20 2.84
N ILE A 68 -10.60 5.91 1.86
CA ILE A 68 -11.75 6.78 1.51
C ILE A 68 -12.62 7.12 2.73
N THR A 69 -12.71 6.23 3.72
CA THR A 69 -13.44 6.48 4.97
C THR A 69 -12.55 6.30 6.19
N SER A 70 -11.23 6.16 6.01
CA SER A 70 -10.27 5.80 7.05
C SER A 70 -10.72 4.62 7.94
N GLY A 71 -11.53 3.70 7.39
CA GLY A 71 -12.10 2.56 8.13
C GLY A 71 -13.28 2.86 9.05
N TYR A 72 -13.75 4.11 9.14
CA TYR A 72 -14.89 4.49 9.99
C TYR A 72 -16.23 3.93 9.52
N PHE A 73 -16.38 3.74 8.21
CA PHE A 73 -17.58 3.14 7.62
C PHE A 73 -17.21 2.29 6.39
N PRO A 74 -17.83 1.11 6.16
CA PRO A 74 -17.57 0.31 4.96
C PRO A 74 -18.02 1.06 3.70
N LEU A 75 -17.05 1.52 2.91
CA LEU A 75 -17.30 2.14 1.61
C LEU A 75 -16.14 1.82 0.67
N GLY A 76 -16.48 1.57 -0.59
CA GLY A 76 -15.55 1.50 -1.70
C GLY A 76 -16.30 1.85 -2.99
N GLY A 77 -15.56 1.93 -4.08
CA GLY A 77 -16.13 2.30 -5.36
C GLY A 77 -15.24 1.92 -6.53
N ILE A 78 -15.81 2.08 -7.72
CA ILE A 78 -15.14 1.92 -8.99
C ILE A 78 -15.33 3.22 -9.75
N GLY A 79 -14.23 3.91 -10.04
CA GLY A 79 -14.17 4.97 -11.04
C GLY A 79 -13.99 4.36 -12.41
N ILE A 80 -14.69 4.89 -13.41
CA ILE A 80 -14.57 4.49 -14.81
C ILE A 80 -14.22 5.72 -15.65
N SER A 81 -13.50 5.51 -16.75
CA SER A 81 -13.21 6.57 -17.72
C SER A 81 -14.49 7.03 -18.44
N ASP A 82 -14.42 8.24 -19.01
CA ASP A 82 -15.51 8.80 -19.84
C ASP A 82 -15.84 7.89 -21.03
N GLU A 83 -14.83 7.23 -21.62
CA GLU A 83 -15.02 6.28 -22.72
C GLU A 83 -15.91 5.11 -22.30
N ILE A 84 -15.62 4.48 -21.15
CA ILE A 84 -16.43 3.38 -20.63
C ILE A 84 -17.83 3.88 -20.27
N ALA A 85 -17.93 5.05 -19.64
CA ALA A 85 -19.21 5.65 -19.32
C ALA A 85 -20.06 5.90 -20.58
N SER A 86 -19.46 6.39 -21.67
CA SER A 86 -20.14 6.59 -22.96
C SER A 86 -20.68 5.28 -23.51
N VAL A 87 -19.85 4.23 -23.57
CA VAL A 87 -20.25 2.90 -24.03
C VAL A 87 -21.40 2.33 -23.21
N MET A 88 -21.34 2.47 -21.88
CA MET A 88 -22.41 2.01 -20.98
C MET A 88 -23.72 2.77 -21.25
N ASN A 89 -23.67 4.09 -21.37
CA ASN A 89 -24.85 4.94 -21.60
C ASN A 89 -25.47 4.72 -22.99
N GLU A 90 -24.65 4.48 -24.00
CA GLU A 90 -25.08 4.28 -25.39
C GLU A 90 -25.57 2.85 -25.66
N SER A 91 -25.32 1.91 -24.75
CA SER A 91 -25.70 0.49 -24.91
C SER A 91 -27.21 0.25 -25.09
N GLY A 92 -28.05 1.25 -24.78
CA GLY A 92 -29.51 1.16 -24.84
C GLY A 92 -30.09 0.19 -23.80
N SER A 93 -29.27 -0.33 -22.89
CA SER A 93 -29.64 -1.30 -21.86
C SER A 93 -29.29 -0.76 -20.48
N PRO A 94 -30.15 -0.94 -19.47
CA PRO A 94 -29.81 -0.55 -18.10
C PRO A 94 -28.65 -1.39 -17.58
N TRP A 95 -27.76 -0.76 -16.82
CA TRP A 95 -26.72 -1.47 -16.07
C TRP A 95 -27.34 -2.25 -14.91
N MET A 96 -27.49 -3.56 -15.09
CA MET A 96 -28.14 -4.45 -14.12
C MET A 96 -27.19 -4.95 -13.03
N HIS A 97 -26.47 -4.03 -12.38
CA HIS A 97 -25.62 -4.36 -11.24
C HIS A 97 -25.65 -3.25 -10.19
N ALA A 98 -25.99 -3.64 -8.96
CA ALA A 98 -25.95 -2.80 -7.77
C ALA A 98 -25.95 -3.69 -6.52
N TYR A 99 -25.40 -3.16 -5.43
CA TYR A 99 -25.62 -3.66 -4.08
C TYR A 99 -26.76 -2.87 -3.41
N THR A 100 -27.49 -3.49 -2.47
CA THR A 100 -28.52 -2.81 -1.66
C THR A 100 -28.01 -1.54 -0.97
N TYR A 101 -26.72 -1.55 -0.56
CA TYR A 101 -26.06 -0.43 0.11
C TYR A 101 -25.15 0.39 -0.81
N SER A 102 -25.31 0.28 -2.13
CA SER A 102 -24.59 1.17 -3.07
C SER A 102 -24.93 2.62 -2.74
N SER A 103 -23.90 3.46 -2.62
CA SER A 103 -24.05 4.87 -2.25
C SER A 103 -24.78 5.10 -0.91
N HIS A 104 -24.53 4.25 0.09
CA HIS A 104 -25.11 4.41 1.42
C HIS A 104 -24.79 5.81 1.98
N PRO A 105 -25.79 6.65 2.31
CA PRO A 105 -25.60 8.07 2.58
C PRO A 105 -24.67 8.36 3.76
N VAL A 106 -24.68 7.51 4.80
CA VAL A 106 -23.73 7.62 5.93
C VAL A 106 -22.29 7.38 5.48
N GLY A 107 -22.05 6.38 4.62
CA GLY A 107 -20.71 6.11 4.09
C GLY A 107 -20.22 7.26 3.22
N CYS A 108 -21.09 7.81 2.37
CA CYS A 108 -20.77 8.97 1.56
C CYS A 108 -20.46 10.22 2.41
N ALA A 109 -21.21 10.47 3.49
CA ALA A 109 -20.94 11.59 4.39
C ALA A 109 -19.58 11.45 5.12
N VAL A 110 -19.25 10.24 5.59
CA VAL A 110 -17.94 9.93 6.19
C VAL A 110 -16.83 10.12 5.17
N ALA A 111 -17.03 9.69 3.92
CA ALA A 111 -16.05 9.84 2.86
C ALA A 111 -15.78 11.31 2.50
N LEU A 112 -16.83 12.12 2.37
CA LEU A 112 -16.68 13.56 2.12
C LEU A 112 -15.87 14.25 3.22
N ALA A 113 -16.21 13.98 4.49
CA ALA A 113 -15.44 14.51 5.62
C ALA A 113 -13.97 14.04 5.61
N MET A 114 -13.71 12.82 5.16
CA MET A 114 -12.34 12.30 5.06
C MET A 114 -11.56 12.95 3.91
N LEU A 115 -12.19 13.23 2.78
CA LEU A 115 -11.58 13.99 1.68
C LEU A 115 -11.23 15.41 2.15
N ASP A 116 -12.14 16.08 2.87
CA ASP A 116 -11.88 17.40 3.46
C ASP A 116 -10.63 17.37 4.37
N ILE A 117 -10.49 16.36 5.23
CA ILE A 117 -9.32 16.21 6.11
C ILE A 117 -8.05 15.94 5.30
N ILE A 118 -8.10 15.05 4.30
CA ILE A 118 -6.94 14.74 3.46
C ILE A 118 -6.37 15.99 2.80
N GLU A 119 -7.24 16.86 2.30
CA GLU A 119 -6.88 18.12 1.65
C GLU A 119 -6.41 19.17 2.67
N GLN A 120 -7.19 19.41 3.72
CA GLN A 120 -6.93 20.49 4.70
C GLN A 120 -5.67 20.24 5.53
N GLU A 121 -5.38 18.98 5.87
CA GLU A 121 -4.22 18.60 6.67
C GLU A 121 -3.02 18.13 5.81
N ASP A 122 -3.10 18.20 4.48
CA ASP A 122 -2.06 17.75 3.55
C ASP A 122 -1.56 16.32 3.83
N PHE A 123 -2.49 15.36 3.92
CA PHE A 123 -2.15 13.97 4.20
C PHE A 123 -1.24 13.36 3.13
N VAL A 124 -1.37 13.82 1.88
CA VAL A 124 -0.53 13.39 0.76
C VAL A 124 0.93 13.84 0.99
N GLY A 125 1.16 15.12 1.29
CA GLY A 125 2.49 15.64 1.60
C GLY A 125 3.08 15.02 2.87
N GLN A 126 2.28 14.85 3.91
CA GLN A 126 2.71 14.16 5.13
C GLN A 126 3.16 12.72 4.86
N ALA A 127 2.38 11.94 4.09
CA ALA A 127 2.73 10.55 3.77
C ALA A 127 4.02 10.46 2.95
N LYS A 128 4.27 11.43 2.06
CA LYS A 128 5.52 11.53 1.30
C LYS A 128 6.72 11.75 2.22
N GLU A 129 6.67 12.77 3.08
CA GLU A 129 7.82 13.14 3.92
C GLU A 129 8.05 12.14 5.07
N LYS A 130 6.99 11.75 5.79
CA LYS A 130 7.07 10.73 6.85
C LYS A 130 7.47 9.37 6.28
N GLY A 131 6.97 9.02 5.10
CA GLY A 131 7.34 7.79 4.39
C GLY A 131 8.83 7.73 4.06
N LYS A 132 9.37 8.82 3.49
CA LYS A 132 10.80 8.94 3.22
C LYS A 132 11.64 8.79 4.49
N ARG A 133 11.26 9.47 5.58
CA ARG A 133 11.95 9.35 6.88
C ARG A 133 11.91 7.92 7.40
N LEU A 134 10.74 7.28 7.43
CA LEU A 134 10.57 5.91 7.91
C LEU A 134 11.43 4.94 7.12
N LEU A 135 11.42 5.02 5.78
CA LEU A 135 12.21 4.14 4.93
C LEU A 135 13.72 4.29 5.16
N VAL A 136 14.21 5.53 5.29
CA VAL A 136 15.62 5.79 5.61
C VAL A 136 16.00 5.17 6.95
N LYS A 137 15.20 5.41 8.00
CA LYS A 137 15.49 4.89 9.34
C LYS A 137 15.39 3.36 9.42
N LEU A 138 14.48 2.73 8.69
CA LEU A 138 14.42 1.27 8.56
C LEU A 138 15.69 0.73 7.92
N LYS A 139 16.15 1.35 6.83
CA LYS A 139 17.40 0.95 6.16
C LYS A 139 18.59 1.10 7.08
N GLU A 140 18.71 2.22 7.80
CA GLU A 140 19.79 2.47 8.75
C GLU A 140 19.79 1.48 9.91
N ALA A 141 18.64 1.25 10.55
CA ALA A 141 18.52 0.38 11.71
C ALA A 141 18.78 -1.12 11.41
N LEU A 142 18.66 -1.52 10.14
CA LEU A 142 18.72 -2.92 9.71
C LEU A 142 19.85 -3.21 8.71
N ALA A 143 20.67 -2.20 8.34
CA ALA A 143 21.64 -2.25 7.25
C ALA A 143 22.59 -3.47 7.35
N ASP A 144 23.11 -3.70 8.55
CA ASP A 144 24.17 -4.68 8.82
C ASP A 144 23.65 -6.06 9.20
N HIS A 145 22.32 -6.23 9.33
CA HIS A 145 21.77 -7.52 9.76
C HIS A 145 21.91 -8.56 8.64
N PRO A 146 22.55 -9.72 8.89
CA PRO A 146 22.86 -10.72 7.85
C PRO A 146 21.62 -11.38 7.25
N ASN A 147 20.50 -11.37 7.98
CA ASN A 147 19.23 -11.93 7.52
C ASN A 147 18.23 -10.91 6.99
N VAL A 148 18.60 -9.64 6.85
CA VAL A 148 17.73 -8.65 6.20
C VAL A 148 18.06 -8.62 4.71
N GLY A 149 17.17 -9.21 3.92
CA GLY A 149 17.34 -9.39 2.47
C GLY A 149 17.02 -8.12 1.69
N ASP A 150 15.93 -7.44 2.04
CA ASP A 150 15.51 -6.22 1.37
C ASP A 150 14.71 -5.31 2.30
N VAL A 151 14.87 -4.00 2.09
CA VAL A 151 14.10 -2.94 2.77
C VAL A 151 13.59 -1.98 1.70
N ARG A 152 12.28 -1.99 1.49
CA ARG A 152 11.60 -1.30 0.38
C ARG A 152 10.40 -0.52 0.87
N GLY A 153 9.93 0.43 0.08
CA GLY A 153 8.73 1.18 0.41
C GLY A 153 8.49 2.38 -0.51
N LEU A 154 7.26 2.88 -0.48
CA LEU A 154 6.81 4.09 -1.16
C LEU A 154 5.76 4.79 -0.28
N GLY A 155 6.01 6.05 0.06
CA GLY A 155 5.24 6.76 1.09
C GLY A 155 5.22 5.99 2.43
N LEU A 156 4.08 5.99 3.11
CA LEU A 156 3.91 5.26 4.38
C LEU A 156 3.53 3.78 4.18
N MET A 157 4.11 3.15 3.16
CA MET A 157 4.12 1.70 2.97
C MET A 157 5.57 1.24 2.93
N CYS A 158 6.00 0.47 3.91
CA CYS A 158 7.34 -0.10 3.96
C CYS A 158 7.30 -1.61 4.19
N GLY A 159 8.26 -2.34 3.63
CA GLY A 159 8.42 -3.78 3.81
C GLY A 159 9.87 -4.10 4.17
N VAL A 160 10.05 -4.99 5.13
CA VAL A 160 11.35 -5.58 5.47
C VAL A 160 11.26 -7.08 5.25
N GLU A 161 12.08 -7.61 4.35
CA GLU A 161 12.09 -9.03 4.01
C GLU A 161 13.28 -9.74 4.62
N PHE A 162 13.00 -10.86 5.30
CA PHE A 162 14.00 -11.66 5.97
C PHE A 162 14.37 -12.88 5.13
N VAL A 163 15.67 -13.14 5.03
CA VAL A 163 16.25 -14.23 4.24
C VAL A 163 17.29 -14.97 5.06
N LYS A 164 17.47 -16.25 4.78
CA LYS A 164 18.47 -17.09 5.43
C LYS A 164 19.89 -16.70 5.04
N ASP A 165 20.06 -16.31 3.77
CA ASP A 165 21.33 -15.84 3.22
C ASP A 165 21.13 -14.62 2.32
N LYS A 166 21.69 -13.46 2.72
CA LYS A 166 21.52 -12.16 2.04
C LYS A 166 22.16 -12.08 0.64
N PRO A 167 23.37 -12.63 0.39
CA PRO A 167 23.96 -12.65 -0.94
C PRO A 167 23.15 -13.45 -1.97
N SER A 168 22.72 -14.66 -1.63
CA SER A 168 21.96 -15.53 -2.54
C SER A 168 20.46 -15.25 -2.56
N LYS A 169 19.95 -14.46 -1.60
CA LYS A 169 18.52 -14.26 -1.33
C LYS A 169 17.80 -15.59 -1.02
N THR A 170 18.51 -16.57 -0.46
CA THR A 170 17.89 -17.83 -0.06
C THR A 170 16.90 -17.58 1.07
N MET A 171 15.64 -17.96 0.86
CA MET A 171 14.57 -17.80 1.84
C MET A 171 14.74 -18.79 3.01
N PHE A 172 14.16 -18.47 4.16
CA PHE A 172 13.95 -19.46 5.21
C PHE A 172 12.90 -20.50 4.77
N GLU A 173 12.95 -21.69 5.35
CA GLU A 173 11.87 -22.66 5.18
C GLU A 173 10.61 -22.15 5.89
N ALA A 174 9.44 -22.33 5.30
CA ALA A 174 8.18 -21.83 5.87
C ALA A 174 7.90 -22.38 7.29
N SER A 175 8.42 -23.57 7.62
CA SER A 175 8.33 -24.20 8.94
C SER A 175 9.17 -23.49 10.01
N GLU A 176 10.18 -22.69 9.62
CA GLU A 176 10.99 -21.89 10.54
C GLU A 176 10.21 -20.69 11.10
N ALA A 177 9.18 -20.22 10.37
CA ALA A 177 8.24 -19.19 10.80
C ALA A 177 8.91 -17.90 11.31
N ILE A 178 9.90 -17.39 10.58
CA ILE A 178 10.71 -16.25 11.00
C ILE A 178 9.88 -14.96 11.10
N GLY A 179 9.09 -14.64 10.08
CA GLY A 179 8.18 -13.50 10.09
C GLY A 179 7.23 -13.50 11.29
N PRO A 180 6.48 -14.60 11.55
CA PRO A 180 5.64 -14.73 12.75
C PRO A 180 6.39 -14.58 14.07
N LYS A 181 7.62 -15.10 14.21
CA LYS A 181 8.45 -14.94 15.42
C LYS A 181 8.85 -13.49 15.65
N ILE A 182 9.30 -12.80 14.60
CA ILE A 182 9.63 -11.37 14.66
C ILE A 182 8.38 -10.56 14.99
N HIS A 183 7.22 -10.91 14.42
CA HIS A 183 5.95 -10.28 14.75
C HIS A 183 5.61 -10.38 16.23
N ALA A 184 5.69 -11.58 16.81
CA ALA A 184 5.48 -11.77 18.25
C ALA A 184 6.43 -10.90 19.09
N ALA A 185 7.72 -10.88 18.74
CA ALA A 185 8.72 -10.07 19.43
C ALA A 185 8.46 -8.55 19.30
N THR A 186 7.94 -8.07 18.16
CA THR A 186 7.52 -6.66 18.02
C THR A 186 6.30 -6.32 18.86
N VAL A 187 5.34 -7.25 18.98
CA VAL A 187 4.13 -7.06 19.79
C VAL A 187 4.46 -6.96 21.27
N GLU A 188 5.38 -7.80 21.77
CA GLU A 188 5.89 -7.71 23.15
C GLU A 188 6.55 -6.35 23.46
N ARG A 189 7.03 -5.65 22.43
CA ARG A 189 7.63 -4.31 22.51
C ARG A 189 6.65 -3.18 22.19
N GLY A 190 5.36 -3.49 22.05
CA GLY A 190 4.29 -2.51 21.84
C GLY A 190 4.05 -2.10 20.39
N MET A 191 4.63 -2.81 19.40
CA MET A 191 4.38 -2.55 17.97
C MET A 191 3.60 -3.70 17.33
N PHE A 192 2.42 -3.38 16.80
CA PHE A 192 1.63 -4.29 15.99
C PHE A 192 1.70 -3.90 14.51
N SER A 193 1.90 -4.91 13.65
CA SER A 193 1.75 -4.76 12.22
C SER A 193 1.37 -6.09 11.57
N ARG A 194 1.40 -6.17 10.24
CA ARG A 194 1.12 -7.40 9.50
C ARG A 194 2.41 -8.03 8.97
N VAL A 195 2.47 -9.36 8.97
CA VAL A 195 3.48 -10.13 8.24
C VAL A 195 2.89 -10.88 7.04
N ARG A 196 3.70 -11.05 5.99
CA ARG A 196 3.41 -11.88 4.82
C ARG A 196 4.59 -12.84 4.62
N GLY A 197 4.45 -14.09 5.06
CA GLY A 197 5.60 -14.99 5.15
C GLY A 197 6.66 -14.36 6.04
N ASP A 198 7.88 -14.25 5.53
CA ASP A 198 9.01 -13.61 6.21
C ASP A 198 9.21 -12.13 5.79
N ALA A 199 8.16 -11.48 5.28
CA ALA A 199 8.13 -10.03 5.07
C ALA A 199 7.31 -9.33 6.17
N TYR A 200 7.92 -8.38 6.89
CA TYR A 200 7.25 -7.50 7.83
C TYR A 200 6.76 -6.25 7.10
N CYS A 201 5.44 -6.09 6.98
CA CYS A 201 4.82 -4.95 6.31
C CYS A 201 4.50 -3.87 7.34
N ILE A 202 4.77 -2.60 7.03
CA ILE A 202 4.60 -1.46 7.93
C ILE A 202 3.78 -0.40 7.18
N ALA A 203 2.64 -0.02 7.75
CA ALA A 203 1.75 0.99 7.17
C ALA A 203 1.03 1.80 8.27
N PRO A 204 1.74 2.67 9.01
CA PRO A 204 1.16 3.38 10.14
C PRO A 204 0.12 4.41 9.67
N PRO A 205 -0.82 4.85 10.53
CA PRO A 205 -1.69 5.98 10.22
C PRO A 205 -0.89 7.22 9.77
N ILE A 206 -1.45 8.04 8.87
CA ILE A 206 -0.77 9.26 8.39
C ILE A 206 -0.51 10.24 9.54
N VAL A 207 -1.42 10.27 10.51
CA VAL A 207 -1.36 11.12 11.71
C VAL A 207 -0.32 10.65 12.75
N THR A 208 0.40 9.55 12.52
CA THR A 208 1.49 9.11 13.43
C THR A 208 2.51 10.23 13.62
N ASP A 209 2.81 10.55 14.88
CA ASP A 209 3.80 11.57 15.27
C ASP A 209 5.24 11.11 15.01
N GLU A 210 6.19 12.05 15.02
CA GLU A 210 7.58 11.77 14.70
C GLU A 210 8.27 10.82 15.70
N ASP A 211 7.95 10.94 16.99
CA ASP A 211 8.55 10.10 18.04
C ASP A 211 8.14 8.64 17.86
N THR A 212 6.86 8.39 17.60
CA THR A 212 6.31 7.07 17.29
C THR A 212 6.86 6.54 15.97
N LEU A 213 6.95 7.38 14.93
CA LEU A 213 7.49 7.01 13.63
C LEU A 213 8.97 6.58 13.74
N ASP A 214 9.74 7.26 14.59
CA ASP A 214 11.14 6.96 14.85
C ASP A 214 11.34 5.73 15.73
N ARG A 215 10.34 5.38 16.55
CA ARG A 215 10.37 4.19 17.40
C ARG A 215 10.12 2.90 16.61
N ILE A 216 9.40 2.96 15.49
CA ILE A 216 9.08 1.79 14.64
C ILE A 216 10.35 1.04 14.19
N PRO A 217 11.37 1.68 13.56
CA PRO A 217 12.61 1.00 13.17
C PRO A 217 13.39 0.41 14.35
N GLN A 218 13.37 1.10 15.50
CA GLN A 218 14.08 0.66 16.70
C GLN A 218 13.47 -0.64 17.25
N ILE A 219 12.13 -0.67 17.40
CA ILE A 219 11.42 -1.87 17.88
C ILE A 219 11.64 -3.03 16.91
N LEU A 220 11.59 -2.78 15.59
CA LEU A 220 11.81 -3.83 14.61
C LEU A 220 13.24 -4.38 14.67
N ALA A 221 14.25 -3.53 14.75
CA ALA A 221 15.64 -3.97 14.87
C ALA A 221 15.89 -4.76 16.15
N GLU A 222 15.38 -4.30 17.30
CA GLU A 222 15.46 -5.04 18.57
C GLU A 222 14.77 -6.41 18.50
N ALA A 223 13.63 -6.49 17.83
CA ALA A 223 12.90 -7.74 17.64
C ALA A 223 13.65 -8.69 16.70
N VAL A 224 14.15 -8.19 15.57
CA VAL A 224 14.97 -8.95 14.61
C VAL A 224 16.19 -9.54 15.29
N ASN A 225 16.98 -8.74 16.01
CA ASN A 225 18.17 -9.21 16.71
C ASN A 225 17.84 -10.26 17.78
N SER A 226 16.69 -10.12 18.46
CA SER A 226 16.29 -11.12 19.46
C SER A 226 15.91 -12.49 18.87
N VAL A 227 15.52 -12.52 17.60
CA VAL A 227 15.08 -13.75 16.91
C VAL A 227 16.20 -14.37 16.07
N LEU A 228 17.02 -13.54 15.43
CA LEU A 228 17.99 -13.98 14.41
C LEU A 228 19.47 -13.77 14.80
N GLY A 229 19.75 -13.15 15.96
CA GLY A 229 21.11 -12.91 16.47
C GLY A 229 21.71 -11.61 15.97
#